data_AF-A0A956R608-F1
#
_entry.id   AF-A0A956R608-F1
#
_cell.length_a   1.000
_cell.length_b   1.000
_cell.length_c   1.000
_cell.angle_alpha   90.00
_cell.angle_beta   90.00
_cell.angle_gamma   90.00
#
_symmetry.space_group_name_H-M   'P 1'
#
loop_
_entity.id
_entity.type
_entity.pdbx_description
1 polymer ?
#
loop_
_entity_poly.entity_id
_entity_poly.type
_entity_poly.pdbx_seq_one_letter_code
_entity_poly.pdbx_strand_id
1 'polypeptide(L)' 'MGFIKPHNLGPGWIKAAKPKVEQIRGILDLDFEHVLPVHGAPVEGDAKAKYRPVIEAYRGA' A
#
# COMPACT_ATOMS: atom_id res chain seq x y z
N MET A 1 -3.48 -18.42 1.71
CA MET A 1 -2.09 -18.27 1.24
C MET A 1 -1.71 -16.80 1.21
N GLY A 2 -0.59 -16.41 1.83
CA GLY A 2 -0.32 -15.04 2.32
C GLY A 2 0.19 -13.99 1.33
N PHE A 3 0.06 -14.19 0.01
CA PHE A 3 0.62 -13.26 -1.00
C PHE A 3 -0.41 -12.33 -1.65
N ILE A 4 -1.64 -12.80 -1.84
CA ILE A 4 -2.72 -12.02 -2.45
C ILE A 4 -3.72 -11.67 -1.36
N LYS A 5 -3.58 -10.45 -0.82
CA LYS A 5 -4.45 -9.84 0.18
C LYS A 5 -4.97 -8.51 -0.40
N PRO A 6 -6.27 -8.18 -0.25
CA PRO A 6 -6.76 -6.84 -0.56
C PRO A 6 -5.99 -5.76 0.21
N HIS A 7 -5.72 -4.63 -0.44
CA HIS A 7 -5.08 -3.48 0.18
C HIS A 7 -3.69 -3.81 0.77
N ASN A 8 -2.87 -4.55 0.02
CA ASN A 8 -1.51 -4.89 0.43
C ASN A 8 -0.47 -4.03 -0.30
N LEU A 9 0.71 -3.91 0.28
CA LEU A 9 1.89 -3.46 -0.44
C LEU A 9 2.46 -4.65 -1.24
N GLY A 10 2.74 -4.46 -2.53
CA GLY A 10 3.19 -5.54 -3.41
C GLY A 10 4.56 -6.10 -3.00
N PRO A 11 4.67 -7.37 -2.56
CA PRO A 11 5.93 -7.90 -2.01
C PRO A 11 7.07 -7.96 -3.04
N GLY A 12 6.75 -8.27 -4.29
CA GLY A 12 7.73 -8.24 -5.39
C GLY A 12 8.26 -6.83 -5.65
N TRP A 13 7.37 -5.82 -5.60
CA TRP A 13 7.75 -4.42 -5.73
C TRP A 13 8.61 -3.95 -4.55
N ILE A 14 8.25 -4.29 -3.30
CA ILE A 14 9.06 -3.96 -2.12
C ILE A 14 10.47 -4.54 -2.25
N LYS A 15 10.60 -5.82 -2.63
CA LYS A 15 11.90 -6.48 -2.79
C LYS A 15 12.78 -5.81 -3.84
N ALA A 16 12.18 -5.34 -4.93
CA ALA A 16 12.89 -4.70 -6.03
C ALA A 16 13.23 -3.23 -5.73
N ALA A 17 12.25 -2.46 -5.27
CA ALA A 17 12.36 -1.01 -5.08
C ALA A 17 13.00 -0.60 -3.75
N LYS A 18 12.90 -1.46 -2.72
CA LYS A 18 13.41 -1.20 -1.35
C LYS A 18 13.07 0.20 -0.84
N PRO A 19 11.79 0.59 -0.85
CA PRO A 19 11.40 1.93 -0.44
C PRO A 19 11.74 2.15 1.03
N LYS A 20 12.13 3.38 1.39
CA LYS A 20 12.33 3.73 2.79
C LYS A 20 10.98 3.79 3.51
N VAL A 21 11.00 3.58 4.83
CA VAL A 21 9.78 3.60 5.66
C VAL A 21 9.05 4.94 5.54
N GLU A 22 9.80 6.04 5.48
CA GLU A 22 9.25 7.40 5.39
C GLU A 22 8.52 7.61 4.06
N GLN A 23 9.02 7.05 2.96
CA GLN A 23 8.38 7.16 1.65
C GLN A 23 7.03 6.42 1.63
N ILE A 24 6.97 5.26 2.28
CA ILE A 24 5.72 4.50 2.38
C ILE A 24 4.73 5.19 3.32
N ARG A 25 5.19 5.71 4.47
CA ARG A 25 4.32 6.44 5.40
C ARG A 25 3.77 7.73 4.81
N GLY A 26 4.58 8.44 4.03
CA GLY A 26 4.19 9.68 3.36
C GLY A 26 3.02 9.52 2.37
N ILE A 27 2.68 8.29 1.96
CA ILE A 27 1.47 8.02 1.17
C ILE A 27 0.23 8.51 1.92
N LEU A 28 0.16 8.38 3.25
CA LEU A 28 -1.01 8.78 4.05
C LEU A 28 -1.22 10.30 4.11
N ASP A 29 -0.19 11.07 3.79
CA ASP A 29 -0.23 12.54 3.73
C ASP A 29 -0.81 13.05 2.39
N LEU A 30 -0.87 12.20 1.37
CA LEU A 30 -1.51 12.53 0.09
C LEU A 30 -3.02 12.65 0.25
N ASP A 31 -3.66 13.58 -0.46
CA ASP A 31 -5.11 13.66 -0.52
C ASP A 31 -5.65 12.70 -1.59
N PHE A 32 -6.14 11.54 -1.17
CA PHE A 32 -6.70 10.52 -2.07
C PHE A 32 -7.84 9.74 -1.41
N GLU A 33 -8.85 9.44 -2.22
CA GLU A 33 -10.03 8.66 -1.82
C GLU A 33 -10.08 7.29 -2.51
N HIS A 34 -9.51 7.20 -3.72
CA HIS A 34 -9.51 6.00 -4.56
C HIS A 34 -8.08 5.56 -4.88
N VAL A 35 -7.87 4.26 -5.13
CA VAL A 35 -6.59 3.72 -5.61
C VAL A 35 -6.85 2.76 -6.78
N LEU A 36 -6.09 2.94 -7.86
CA LEU A 36 -6.03 2.01 -8.98
C LEU A 36 -4.76 1.14 -8.82
N PRO A 37 -4.87 -0.07 -8.24
CA PRO A 37 -3.70 -0.92 -8.04
C PRO A 37 -3.25 -1.56 -9.36
N VAL A 38 -1.97 -1.91 -9.44
CA VAL A 38 -1.41 -2.67 -10.59
C VAL A 38 -2.05 -4.06 -10.75
N HIS A 39 -2.56 -4.62 -9.66
CA HIS A 39 -3.24 -5.92 -9.61
C HIS A 39 -4.49 -5.86 -8.75
N GLY A 40 -5.53 -6.61 -9.15
CA GLY A 40 -6.81 -6.66 -8.45
C GLY A 40 -7.83 -5.68 -9.02
N ALA A 41 -8.88 -5.42 -8.23
CA ALA A 41 -9.92 -4.45 -8.57
C ALA A 41 -9.55 -3.03 -8.08
N PRO A 42 -10.07 -1.98 -8.72
CA PRO A 42 -10.05 -0.63 -8.16
C PRO A 42 -10.54 -0.60 -6.71
N VAL A 43 -9.88 0.20 -5.88
CA VAL A 43 -10.31 0.44 -4.50
C VAL A 43 -10.97 1.80 -4.47
N GLU A 44 -12.30 1.80 -4.51
CA GLU A 44 -13.09 3.01 -4.52
C GLU A 44 -13.59 3.37 -3.13
N GLY A 45 -13.58 4.66 -2.80
CA GLY A 45 -14.04 5.21 -1.53
C GLY A 45 -13.15 4.77 -0.36
N ASP A 46 -12.73 5.72 0.47
CA ASP A 46 -12.02 5.43 1.72
C ASP A 46 -10.75 4.55 1.54
N ALA A 47 -10.10 4.61 0.38
CA ALA A 47 -8.92 3.80 0.09
C ALA A 47 -7.79 4.08 1.09
N LYS A 48 -7.63 5.34 1.51
CA LYS A 48 -6.63 5.73 2.52
C LYS A 48 -6.81 4.94 3.82
N ALA A 49 -8.02 4.83 4.37
CA ALA A 49 -8.25 4.05 5.59
C ALA A 49 -8.05 2.54 5.36
N LYS A 50 -8.47 2.01 4.20
CA LYS A 50 -8.27 0.59 3.85
C LYS A 50 -6.79 0.20 3.77
N TYR A 51 -5.93 1.08 3.26
CA TYR A 51 -4.48 0.84 3.16
C TYR A 51 -3.69 1.24 4.42
N ARG A 52 -4.24 2.10 5.28
CA ARG A 52 -3.56 2.58 6.51
C ARG A 52 -2.93 1.47 7.35
N PRO A 53 -3.61 0.35 7.68
CA PRO A 53 -3.02 -0.68 8.51
C PRO A 53 -1.76 -1.31 7.91
N VAL A 54 -1.71 -1.52 6.58
CA VAL A 54 -0.53 -2.11 5.94
C VAL A 54 0.61 -1.10 5.81
N ILE A 55 0.28 0.17 5.55
CA ILE A 55 1.26 1.26 5.46
C ILE A 55 1.92 1.49 6.82
N GLU A 56 1.12 1.57 7.89
CA GLU A 56 1.62 1.77 9.25
C GLU A 56 2.38 0.54 9.79
N ALA A 57 2.07 -0.67 9.32
CA ALA A 57 2.78 -1.90 9.65
C ALA A 57 4.12 -2.07 8.90
N TYR A 58 4.38 -1.29 7.84
CA TYR A 58 5.62 -1.40 7.08
C TYR A 58 6.86 -1.05 7.93
N ARG A 59 7.92 -1.85 7.83
CA ARG A 59 9.17 -1.72 8.61
C ARG A 59 10.44 -1.64 7.75
N GLY A 60 10.30 -1.56 6.43
CA GLY A 60 11.41 -1.67 5.48
C GLY A 60 11.41 -3.01 4.74
N ALA A 61 12.22 -3.09 3.67
CA ALA A 61 12.46 -4.29 2.88
C ALA A 61 13.63 -5.11 3.43
#